data_AF-A0A9D1E5B0-F1
#
_entry.id   AF-A0A9D1E5B0-F1
#
_cell.length_a   1.000
_cell.length_b   1.000
_cell.length_c   1.000
_cell.angle_alpha   90.00
_cell.angle_beta   90.00
_cell.angle_gamma   90.00
#
_symmetry.space_group_name_H-M   'P 1'
#
loop_
_entity.id
_entity.type
_entity.pdbx_description
1 polymer ?
#
loop_
_entity_poly.entity_id
_entity_poly.type
_entity_poly.pdbx_seq_one_letter_code
_entity_poly.pdbx_strand_id
1 'polypeptide(L)'
;MFKNDLTTNTAPYEGEVRIPSGCAVSAIIDRSGKKMTGENVIRSIATMHDRSNGLGGGFAGYGIYPDYKEYYAFHLFYNDFQCKKETEDFLITHFEIVYSSEMKTRKTRGVTNEPIIYRYFLSPLSKRLANSLMDEEQYVVKCVNIINAQIKGAFVFSSGKDMGIFKGVGYPEDIGRFYLLDEEYEGYAWTSHGRYPTNTPGWWGGAHPFGLLDYSVVHNGEISSYDANRRYIEMFGYKCSLQTDTEVITYIIDYLIRVKKLTLQEIAKVISASFWSTIEEKSEEDRRQEIFLRKAFPSLLINGPFSIIFGFTGGIMALNDRLKLRSMVCAEKGDLAFVSSEECGIRVIAPELDKIYSPAGGQPVIYTLKEGGAL
;
A
#
# COMPACT_ATOMS: atom_id res chain seq x y z
N MET A 1 6.09 -22.97 -18.15
CA MET A 1 4.62 -22.94 -18.22
C MET A 1 4.12 -22.94 -16.78
N PHE A 2 4.13 -21.77 -16.13
CA PHE A 2 3.75 -21.65 -14.73
C PHE A 2 2.24 -21.41 -14.66
N LYS A 3 1.51 -22.27 -13.95
CA LYS A 3 0.09 -22.09 -13.71
C LYS A 3 -0.10 -20.91 -12.76
N ASN A 4 -0.94 -19.97 -13.19
CA ASN A 4 -1.55 -18.92 -12.38
C ASN A 4 -2.41 -19.55 -11.29
N ASP A 5 -1.77 -20.06 -10.26
CA ASP A 5 -2.47 -20.59 -9.12
C ASP A 5 -2.33 -19.58 -7.99
N LEU A 6 -3.38 -18.76 -7.78
CA LEU A 6 -3.55 -17.99 -6.53
C LEU A 6 -3.51 -18.91 -5.27
N THR A 7 -3.36 -20.23 -5.43
CA THR A 7 -3.32 -21.22 -4.35
C THR A 7 -1.93 -21.75 -3.99
N THR A 8 -0.82 -21.35 -4.64
CA THR A 8 0.49 -21.91 -4.27
C THR A 8 1.00 -21.34 -2.94
N ASN A 9 0.64 -22.03 -1.86
CA ASN A 9 1.20 -21.94 -0.51
C ASN A 9 2.61 -22.61 -0.42
N THR A 10 3.31 -22.70 -1.55
CA THR A 10 4.60 -23.41 -1.71
C THR A 10 5.71 -22.49 -2.23
N ALA A 11 5.62 -21.19 -1.95
CA ALA A 11 6.77 -20.31 -2.09
C ALA A 11 7.78 -20.67 -0.98
N PRO A 12 9.10 -20.69 -1.27
CA PRO A 12 10.10 -20.81 -0.22
C PRO A 12 9.93 -19.67 0.80
N TYR A 13 10.16 -19.97 2.07
CA TYR A 13 10.06 -18.96 3.13
C TYR A 13 11.04 -17.82 2.86
N GLU A 14 10.63 -16.60 3.18
CA GLU A 14 11.48 -15.42 3.09
C GLU A 14 12.78 -15.62 3.91
N GLY A 15 13.94 -15.52 3.26
CA GLY A 15 15.27 -15.63 3.90
C GLY A 15 16.19 -16.79 3.46
N GLU A 16 15.73 -17.71 2.59
CA GLU A 16 16.54 -18.86 2.14
C GLU A 16 17.60 -18.53 1.06
N VAL A 17 17.42 -17.46 0.26
CA VAL A 17 18.39 -17.01 -0.76
C VAL A 17 18.55 -15.48 -0.71
N ARG A 18 19.79 -14.97 -0.63
CA ARG A 18 20.06 -13.53 -0.47
C ARG A 18 20.68 -12.90 -1.70
N ILE A 19 19.95 -11.99 -2.34
CA ILE A 19 20.48 -11.01 -3.31
C ILE A 19 20.09 -9.62 -2.80
N PRO A 20 21.00 -8.63 -2.71
CA PRO A 20 20.63 -7.28 -2.28
C PRO A 20 19.54 -6.71 -3.20
N SER A 21 18.32 -6.56 -2.69
CA SER A 21 17.17 -6.06 -3.44
C SER A 21 17.31 -4.57 -3.72
N GLY A 22 16.78 -4.10 -4.85
CA GLY A 22 16.89 -2.72 -5.28
C GLY A 22 15.55 -2.00 -5.43
N CYS A 23 14.42 -2.51 -4.93
CA CYS A 23 13.06 -2.04 -5.28
C CYS A 23 12.94 -0.50 -5.41
N ALA A 24 12.09 -0.07 -6.34
CA ALA A 24 11.82 1.33 -6.59
C ALA A 24 10.48 1.73 -5.97
N VAL A 25 10.45 2.87 -5.29
CA VAL A 25 9.21 3.55 -4.87
C VAL A 25 9.21 4.97 -5.39
N SER A 26 8.03 5.45 -5.79
CA SER A 26 7.79 6.83 -6.20
C SER A 26 6.36 7.25 -5.85
N ALA A 27 6.17 8.50 -5.46
CA ALA A 27 4.86 9.10 -5.23
C ALA A 27 4.85 10.58 -5.58
N ILE A 28 3.65 11.05 -5.92
CA ILE A 28 3.33 12.45 -6.20
C ILE A 28 1.98 12.78 -5.55
N ILE A 29 1.87 13.96 -4.94
CA ILE A 29 0.61 14.50 -4.44
C ILE A 29 0.52 15.98 -4.82
N ASP A 30 -0.64 16.41 -5.28
CA ASP A 30 -1.00 17.82 -5.39
C ASP A 30 -1.78 18.23 -4.13
N ARG A 31 -1.12 18.99 -3.26
CA ARG A 31 -1.67 19.42 -1.96
C ARG A 31 -2.85 20.37 -2.11
N SER A 32 -3.09 20.96 -3.30
CA SER A 32 -4.31 21.73 -3.57
C SER A 32 -5.55 20.85 -3.78
N GLY A 33 -5.38 19.55 -3.98
CA GLY A 33 -6.47 18.62 -4.34
C GLY A 33 -6.75 18.57 -5.84
N LYS A 34 -5.99 19.31 -6.67
CA LYS A 34 -6.09 19.22 -8.12
C LYS A 34 -5.76 17.80 -8.57
N LYS A 35 -6.65 17.23 -9.38
CA LYS A 35 -6.49 15.88 -9.91
C LYS A 35 -5.52 15.87 -11.10
N MET A 36 -4.81 14.77 -11.22
CA MET A 36 -3.88 14.48 -12.31
C MET A 36 -3.97 12.99 -12.68
N THR A 37 -3.69 12.68 -13.94
CA THR A 37 -3.57 11.28 -14.37
C THR A 37 -2.33 10.62 -13.78
N GLY A 38 -2.26 9.29 -13.87
CA GLY A 38 -1.11 8.50 -13.47
C GLY A 38 0.15 8.71 -14.33
N GLU A 39 0.10 9.54 -15.37
CA GLU A 39 1.21 9.72 -16.32
C GLU A 39 2.52 10.13 -15.65
N ASN A 40 2.46 11.12 -14.74
CA ASN A 40 3.65 11.62 -14.07
C ASN A 40 4.29 10.55 -13.18
N VAL A 41 3.50 9.81 -12.41
CA VAL A 41 4.04 8.76 -11.54
C VAL A 41 4.60 7.59 -12.36
N ILE A 42 4.01 7.27 -13.51
CA ILE A 42 4.52 6.27 -14.46
C ILE A 42 5.88 6.69 -15.01
N ARG A 43 6.01 7.94 -15.47
CA ARG A 43 7.29 8.48 -15.97
C ARG A 43 8.36 8.50 -14.88
N SER A 44 7.99 8.82 -13.64
CA SER A 44 8.91 8.80 -12.50
C SER A 44 9.43 7.40 -12.20
N ILE A 45 8.55 6.40 -12.04
CA ILE A 45 8.97 5.05 -11.67
C ILE A 45 9.77 4.36 -12.80
N ALA A 46 9.49 4.70 -14.07
CA ALA A 46 10.20 4.18 -15.23
C ALA A 46 11.70 4.53 -15.26
N THR A 47 12.12 5.65 -14.64
CA THR A 47 13.56 5.99 -14.57
C THR A 47 14.34 5.05 -13.66
N MET A 48 13.63 4.24 -12.86
CA MET A 48 14.18 3.25 -11.96
C MET A 48 13.87 1.83 -12.44
N HIS A 49 13.79 1.62 -13.76
CA HIS A 49 13.57 0.30 -14.37
C HIS A 49 14.54 -0.77 -13.83
N ASP A 50 15.84 -0.45 -13.80
CA ASP A 50 16.92 -1.37 -13.38
C ASP A 50 16.88 -1.75 -11.89
N ARG A 51 16.03 -1.07 -11.12
CA ARG A 51 15.75 -1.36 -9.71
C ARG A 51 14.63 -2.38 -9.51
N SER A 52 14.02 -2.80 -10.60
CA SER A 52 12.95 -3.79 -10.68
C SER A 52 13.37 -4.95 -11.60
N ASN A 53 12.63 -6.05 -11.59
CA ASN A 53 12.90 -7.19 -12.48
C ASN A 53 11.65 -7.72 -13.20
N GLY A 54 10.59 -6.91 -13.25
CA GLY A 54 9.33 -7.26 -13.91
C GLY A 54 8.47 -8.28 -13.17
N LEU A 55 8.83 -8.68 -11.93
CA LEU A 55 8.04 -9.65 -11.14
C LEU A 55 7.00 -9.01 -10.23
N GLY A 56 6.77 -7.71 -10.36
CA GLY A 56 5.74 -6.98 -9.63
C GLY A 56 5.82 -5.48 -9.87
N GLY A 57 4.72 -4.90 -10.30
CA GLY A 57 4.55 -3.46 -10.44
C GLY A 57 3.18 -3.06 -9.96
N GLY A 58 3.02 -1.83 -9.49
CA GLY A 58 1.71 -1.32 -9.13
C GLY A 58 1.68 0.10 -8.64
N PHE A 59 0.47 0.59 -8.47
CA PHE A 59 0.11 1.95 -8.14
C PHE A 59 -1.06 1.97 -7.14
N ALA A 60 -1.14 3.02 -6.33
CA ALA A 60 -2.38 3.40 -5.66
C ALA A 60 -2.72 4.84 -6.06
N GLY A 61 -3.98 5.08 -6.44
CA GLY A 61 -4.51 6.40 -6.75
C GLY A 61 -5.57 6.81 -5.73
N TYR A 62 -5.58 8.09 -5.37
CA TYR A 62 -6.55 8.69 -4.44
C TYR A 62 -7.32 9.84 -5.10
N GLY A 63 -8.62 9.92 -4.83
CA GLY A 63 -9.53 10.85 -5.50
C GLY A 63 -10.00 10.36 -6.88
N ILE A 64 -9.80 9.07 -7.18
CA ILE A 64 -9.96 8.50 -8.53
C ILE A 64 -11.38 8.02 -8.84
N TYR A 65 -12.28 8.03 -7.86
CA TYR A 65 -13.67 7.58 -7.99
C TYR A 65 -14.66 8.65 -7.52
N PRO A 66 -14.66 9.86 -8.11
CA PRO A 66 -15.51 10.97 -7.65
C PRO A 66 -17.00 10.62 -7.61
N ASP A 67 -17.48 9.85 -8.59
CA ASP A 67 -18.89 9.47 -8.70
C ASP A 67 -19.31 8.42 -7.67
N TYR A 68 -18.34 7.73 -7.05
CA TYR A 68 -18.56 6.65 -6.10
C TYR A 68 -17.82 6.87 -4.76
N LYS A 69 -17.47 8.13 -4.45
CA LYS A 69 -16.61 8.48 -3.32
C LYS A 69 -17.08 7.97 -1.94
N GLU A 70 -18.38 7.75 -1.76
CA GLU A 70 -18.98 7.28 -0.50
C GLU A 70 -18.99 5.75 -0.38
N TYR A 71 -18.69 5.03 -1.46
CA TYR A 71 -18.74 3.57 -1.52
C TYR A 71 -17.34 2.97 -1.46
N TYR A 72 -17.24 1.80 -0.83
CA TYR A 72 -16.00 1.04 -0.85
C TYR A 72 -15.77 0.48 -2.26
N ALA A 73 -14.60 0.76 -2.83
CA ALA A 73 -14.13 0.24 -4.09
C ALA A 73 -13.33 -1.04 -3.84
N PHE A 74 -14.00 -2.18 -3.95
CA PHE A 74 -13.34 -3.48 -3.90
C PHE A 74 -12.75 -3.80 -5.26
N HIS A 75 -11.43 -3.90 -5.35
CA HIS A 75 -10.77 -4.47 -6.53
C HIS A 75 -10.40 -5.92 -6.23
N LEU A 76 -10.83 -6.84 -7.11
CA LEU A 76 -10.63 -8.27 -6.95
C LEU A 76 -9.94 -8.92 -8.14
N PHE A 77 -9.06 -9.86 -7.84
CA PHE A 77 -8.61 -10.88 -8.78
C PHE A 77 -9.42 -12.16 -8.60
N TYR A 78 -9.78 -12.78 -9.73
CA TYR A 78 -10.37 -14.11 -9.77
C TYR A 78 -9.58 -15.02 -10.71
N ASN A 79 -9.33 -16.25 -10.26
CA ASN A 79 -8.74 -17.30 -11.10
C ASN A 79 -9.68 -17.74 -12.24
N ASP A 80 -10.97 -17.85 -11.93
CA ASP A 80 -11.98 -18.38 -12.84
C ASP A 80 -13.38 -17.83 -12.50
N PHE A 81 -14.35 -18.18 -13.33
CA PHE A 81 -15.74 -17.75 -13.13
C PHE A 81 -16.43 -18.41 -11.94
N GLN A 82 -15.94 -19.56 -11.47
CA GLN A 82 -16.55 -20.28 -10.36
C GLN A 82 -16.25 -19.59 -9.03
N CYS A 83 -14.99 -19.22 -8.77
CA CYS A 83 -14.64 -18.46 -7.57
C CYS A 83 -15.22 -17.04 -7.60
N LYS A 84 -15.36 -16.45 -8.79
CA LYS A 84 -16.08 -15.18 -8.97
C LYS A 84 -17.53 -15.29 -8.49
N LYS A 85 -18.26 -16.30 -8.96
CA LYS A 85 -19.66 -16.53 -8.57
C LYS A 85 -19.80 -16.73 -7.06
N GLU A 86 -18.97 -17.58 -6.46
CA GLU A 86 -18.96 -17.80 -5.01
C GLU A 86 -18.70 -16.51 -4.23
N THR A 87 -17.79 -15.67 -4.73
CA THR A 87 -17.53 -14.35 -4.14
C THR A 87 -18.71 -13.40 -4.28
N GLU A 88 -19.38 -13.37 -5.43
CA GLU A 88 -20.56 -12.53 -5.64
C GLU A 88 -21.74 -12.95 -4.75
N ASP A 89 -21.94 -14.26 -4.55
CA ASP A 89 -22.92 -14.77 -3.59
C ASP A 89 -22.61 -14.29 -2.16
N PHE A 90 -21.32 -14.28 -1.78
CA PHE A 90 -20.88 -13.70 -0.51
C PHE A 90 -21.14 -12.19 -0.46
N LEU A 91 -20.77 -11.44 -1.50
CA LEU A 91 -20.92 -9.99 -1.55
C LEU A 91 -22.39 -9.58 -1.43
N ILE A 92 -23.30 -10.16 -2.22
CA ILE A 92 -24.74 -9.85 -2.18
C ILE A 92 -25.36 -10.16 -0.80
N THR A 93 -24.79 -11.12 -0.06
CA THR A 93 -25.26 -11.48 1.28
C THR A 93 -24.85 -10.47 2.36
N HIS A 94 -23.80 -9.68 2.12
CA HIS A 94 -23.17 -8.77 3.10
C HIS A 94 -23.25 -7.29 2.70
N PHE A 95 -23.35 -6.98 1.41
CA PHE A 95 -23.26 -5.64 0.85
C PHE A 95 -24.35 -5.35 -0.17
N GLU A 96 -24.72 -4.08 -0.27
CA GLU A 96 -25.42 -3.52 -1.42
C GLU A 96 -24.38 -3.15 -2.48
N ILE A 97 -24.48 -3.76 -3.67
CA ILE A 97 -23.59 -3.47 -4.80
C ILE A 97 -24.25 -2.38 -5.65
N VAL A 98 -23.64 -1.21 -5.69
CA VAL A 98 -24.13 -0.04 -6.44
C VAL A 98 -23.71 -0.12 -7.90
N TYR A 99 -22.47 -0.55 -8.12
CA TYR A 99 -21.92 -0.73 -9.46
C TYR A 99 -20.85 -1.82 -9.45
N SER A 100 -20.80 -2.62 -10.50
CA SER A 100 -19.71 -3.57 -10.73
C SER A 100 -19.34 -3.61 -12.20
N SER A 101 -18.06 -3.85 -12.47
CA SER A 101 -17.54 -3.94 -13.84
C SER A 101 -16.23 -4.70 -13.86
N GLU A 102 -15.95 -5.36 -14.97
CA GLU A 102 -14.59 -5.75 -15.30
C GLU A 102 -13.73 -4.48 -15.44
N MET A 103 -12.52 -4.50 -14.89
CA MET A 103 -11.62 -3.36 -15.01
C MET A 103 -11.12 -3.25 -16.46
N LYS A 104 -11.24 -2.06 -17.03
CA LYS A 104 -10.76 -1.78 -18.39
C LYS A 104 -9.24 -1.91 -18.43
N THR A 105 -8.72 -2.68 -19.38
CA THR A 105 -7.28 -2.90 -19.55
C THR A 105 -6.86 -2.82 -21.01
N ARG A 106 -5.57 -2.55 -21.24
CA ARG A 106 -4.91 -2.57 -22.55
C ARG A 106 -3.88 -3.68 -22.58
N LYS A 107 -3.86 -4.49 -23.64
CA LYS A 107 -2.82 -5.51 -23.83
C LYS A 107 -1.45 -4.85 -23.94
N THR A 108 -0.56 -5.17 -23.01
CA THR A 108 0.81 -4.65 -22.93
C THR A 108 1.77 -5.82 -22.95
N ARG A 109 2.82 -5.75 -23.77
CA ARG A 109 3.74 -6.88 -24.00
C ARG A 109 4.41 -7.40 -22.72
N GLY A 110 4.71 -6.51 -21.76
CA GLY A 110 5.33 -6.85 -20.48
C GLY A 110 4.38 -7.39 -19.41
N VAL A 111 3.07 -7.43 -19.68
CA VAL A 111 2.05 -7.92 -18.74
C VAL A 111 1.46 -9.21 -19.29
N THR A 112 1.57 -10.29 -18.52
CA THR A 112 1.12 -11.62 -18.94
C THR A 112 0.40 -12.35 -17.83
N ASN A 113 -0.43 -13.31 -18.22
CA ASN A 113 -1.20 -14.15 -17.29
C ASN A 113 -2.01 -13.28 -16.31
N GLU A 114 -2.74 -12.30 -16.82
CA GLU A 114 -3.67 -11.53 -16.00
C GLU A 114 -4.83 -12.42 -15.51
N PRO A 115 -5.22 -12.33 -14.23
CA PRO A 115 -6.45 -12.95 -13.75
C PRO A 115 -7.67 -12.20 -14.29
N ILE A 116 -8.88 -12.68 -13.99
CA ILE A 116 -10.08 -11.87 -14.18
C ILE A 116 -10.03 -10.73 -13.15
N ILE A 117 -10.12 -9.49 -13.61
CA ILE A 117 -9.98 -8.30 -12.75
C ILE A 117 -11.30 -7.56 -12.70
N TYR A 118 -11.87 -7.45 -11.52
CA TYR A 118 -13.17 -6.81 -11.33
C TYR A 118 -13.10 -5.74 -10.26
N ARG A 119 -13.93 -4.71 -10.42
CA ARG A 119 -14.19 -3.72 -9.37
C ARG A 119 -15.67 -3.73 -8.99
N TYR A 120 -15.92 -3.54 -7.71
CA TYR A 120 -17.25 -3.39 -7.13
C TYR A 120 -17.28 -2.14 -6.25
N PHE A 121 -18.29 -1.31 -6.43
CA PHE A 121 -18.61 -0.21 -5.53
C PHE A 121 -19.77 -0.64 -4.66
N LEU A 122 -19.55 -0.70 -3.35
CA LEU A 122 -20.46 -1.34 -2.43
C LEU A 122 -20.49 -0.67 -1.05
N SER A 123 -21.59 -0.89 -0.34
CA SER A 123 -21.78 -0.47 1.06
C SER A 123 -22.33 -1.63 1.90
N PRO A 124 -21.91 -1.79 3.17
CA PRO A 124 -22.45 -2.85 4.02
C PRO A 124 -23.98 -2.77 4.15
N LEU A 125 -24.66 -3.92 4.08
CA LEU A 125 -26.10 -3.97 4.31
C LEU A 125 -26.40 -3.53 5.74
N SER A 126 -27.24 -2.51 5.93
CA SER A 126 -27.48 -1.90 7.25
C SER A 126 -27.93 -2.92 8.30
N LYS A 127 -28.75 -3.91 7.92
CA LYS A 127 -29.20 -5.00 8.81
C LYS A 127 -28.06 -5.92 9.22
N ARG A 128 -27.14 -6.25 8.32
CA ARG A 128 -25.98 -7.10 8.61
C ARG A 128 -24.98 -6.38 9.49
N LEU A 129 -24.71 -5.10 9.20
CA LEU A 129 -23.84 -4.24 10.00
C LEU A 129 -24.39 -4.10 11.43
N ALA A 130 -25.67 -3.74 11.60
CA ALA A 130 -26.30 -3.61 12.91
C ALA A 130 -26.24 -4.90 13.74
N ASN A 131 -26.49 -6.05 13.11
CA ASN A 131 -26.43 -7.35 13.78
C ASN A 131 -25.00 -7.80 14.14
N SER A 132 -23.98 -7.21 13.53
CA SER A 132 -22.58 -7.58 13.78
C SER A 132 -22.00 -6.97 15.05
N LEU A 133 -22.63 -5.89 15.56
CA LEU A 133 -22.11 -5.05 16.67
C LEU A 133 -20.72 -4.46 16.40
N MET A 134 -20.33 -4.35 15.12
CA MET A 134 -19.07 -3.75 14.66
C MET A 134 -19.35 -2.37 14.06
N ASP A 135 -18.35 -1.49 14.06
CA ASP A 135 -18.37 -0.32 13.18
C ASP A 135 -18.22 -0.74 11.70
N GLU A 136 -18.53 0.18 10.79
CA GLU A 136 -18.55 -0.07 9.34
C GLU A 136 -17.19 -0.58 8.84
N GLU A 137 -16.11 0.06 9.26
CA GLU A 137 -14.74 -0.28 8.85
C GLU A 137 -14.32 -1.66 9.35
N GLN A 138 -14.58 -1.98 10.62
CA GLN A 138 -14.33 -3.31 11.20
C GLN A 138 -15.09 -4.39 10.45
N TYR A 139 -16.35 -4.11 10.09
CA TYR A 139 -17.17 -5.04 9.33
C TYR A 139 -16.60 -5.31 7.93
N VAL A 140 -16.16 -4.25 7.24
CA VAL A 140 -15.52 -4.34 5.92
C VAL A 140 -14.21 -5.13 6.00
N VAL A 141 -13.32 -4.79 6.94
CA VAL A 141 -12.05 -5.51 7.17
C VAL A 141 -12.30 -6.99 7.42
N LYS A 142 -13.31 -7.33 8.24
CA LYS A 142 -13.69 -8.73 8.47
C LYS A 142 -14.13 -9.43 7.18
N CYS A 143 -14.94 -8.78 6.35
CA CYS A 143 -15.39 -9.35 5.09
C CYS A 143 -14.24 -9.56 4.09
N VAL A 144 -13.34 -8.57 3.96
CA VAL A 144 -12.11 -8.66 3.15
C VAL A 144 -11.27 -9.86 3.59
N ASN A 145 -11.04 -10.01 4.89
CA ASN A 145 -10.30 -11.13 5.45
C ASN A 145 -10.98 -12.48 5.20
N ILE A 146 -12.31 -12.55 5.27
CA ILE A 146 -13.05 -13.78 4.95
C ILE A 146 -12.87 -14.15 3.48
N ILE A 147 -13.04 -13.21 2.55
CA ILE A 147 -12.88 -13.46 1.12
C ILE A 147 -11.47 -13.98 0.85
N ASN A 148 -10.45 -13.21 1.27
CA ASN A 148 -9.04 -13.53 1.00
C ASN A 148 -8.58 -14.84 1.65
N ALA A 149 -9.16 -15.23 2.78
CA ALA A 149 -8.73 -16.40 3.53
C ALA A 149 -9.55 -17.66 3.29
N GLN A 150 -10.79 -17.56 2.80
CA GLN A 150 -11.72 -18.69 2.73
C GLN A 150 -12.19 -18.97 1.30
N ILE A 151 -12.31 -17.96 0.43
CA ILE A 151 -12.79 -18.16 -0.94
C ILE A 151 -11.58 -18.37 -1.85
N LYS A 152 -11.32 -19.63 -2.20
CA LYS A 152 -10.14 -20.00 -3.00
C LYS A 152 -10.19 -19.39 -4.38
N GLY A 153 -9.09 -18.78 -4.80
CA GLY A 153 -8.99 -18.16 -6.13
C GLY A 153 -9.64 -16.79 -6.25
N ALA A 154 -10.11 -16.20 -5.14
CA ALA A 154 -10.54 -14.81 -5.07
C ALA A 154 -9.59 -14.01 -4.17
N PHE A 155 -9.27 -12.79 -4.57
CA PHE A 155 -8.38 -11.93 -3.78
C PHE A 155 -8.75 -10.46 -3.90
N VAL A 156 -9.25 -9.88 -2.82
CA VAL A 156 -9.45 -8.44 -2.64
C VAL A 156 -8.10 -7.78 -2.37
N PHE A 157 -7.65 -6.94 -3.29
CA PHE A 157 -6.38 -6.23 -3.20
C PHE A 157 -6.50 -4.72 -3.03
N SER A 158 -7.71 -4.18 -3.08
CA SER A 158 -8.08 -2.80 -2.77
C SER A 158 -9.46 -2.81 -2.13
N SER A 159 -9.70 -1.99 -1.11
CA SER A 159 -11.00 -1.98 -0.42
C SER A 159 -11.37 -0.63 0.21
N GLY A 160 -10.82 0.48 -0.28
CA GLY A 160 -11.03 1.82 0.26
C GLY A 160 -12.10 2.62 -0.46
N LYS A 161 -12.45 3.77 0.09
CA LYS A 161 -13.34 4.78 -0.50
C LYS A 161 -12.54 5.82 -1.28
N ASP A 162 -13.08 6.24 -2.42
CA ASP A 162 -12.46 7.19 -3.36
C ASP A 162 -10.97 6.92 -3.68
N MET A 163 -10.56 5.65 -3.63
CA MET A 163 -9.19 5.23 -3.88
C MET A 163 -9.17 3.84 -4.51
N GLY A 164 -8.08 3.51 -5.19
CA GLY A 164 -7.90 2.19 -5.79
C GLY A 164 -6.44 1.80 -5.94
N ILE A 165 -6.15 0.52 -5.72
CA ILE A 165 -4.86 -0.10 -6.01
C ILE A 165 -4.93 -0.76 -7.38
N PHE A 166 -3.83 -0.69 -8.14
CA PHE A 166 -3.64 -1.29 -9.45
C PHE A 166 -2.30 -2.01 -9.43
N LYS A 167 -2.28 -3.33 -9.58
CA LYS A 167 -1.04 -4.09 -9.40
C LYS A 167 -1.02 -5.36 -10.22
N GLY A 168 0.16 -5.87 -10.53
CA GLY A 168 0.28 -7.11 -11.28
C GLY A 168 1.72 -7.54 -11.50
N VAL A 169 1.89 -8.62 -12.26
CA VAL A 169 3.22 -9.12 -12.66
C VAL A 169 3.63 -8.41 -13.95
N GLY A 170 4.63 -7.53 -13.82
CA GLY A 170 5.19 -6.74 -14.91
C GLY A 170 6.07 -5.62 -14.36
N TYR A 171 6.73 -4.88 -15.24
CA TYR A 171 7.37 -3.62 -14.86
C TYR A 171 6.32 -2.56 -14.51
N PRO A 172 6.57 -1.66 -13.56
CA PRO A 172 5.58 -0.69 -13.12
C PRO A 172 5.08 0.20 -14.27
N GLU A 173 5.95 0.62 -15.19
CA GLU A 173 5.55 1.39 -16.37
C GLU A 173 4.59 0.63 -17.29
N ASP A 174 4.79 -0.68 -17.46
CA ASP A 174 3.88 -1.53 -18.24
C ASP A 174 2.54 -1.72 -17.53
N ILE A 175 2.56 -1.90 -16.21
CA ILE A 175 1.36 -2.04 -15.37
C ILE A 175 0.52 -0.76 -15.41
N GLY A 176 1.15 0.41 -15.36
CA GLY A 176 0.45 1.69 -15.44
C GLY A 176 -0.30 1.86 -16.77
N ARG A 177 0.35 1.48 -17.88
CA ARG A 177 -0.27 1.49 -19.22
C ARG A 177 -1.33 0.41 -19.38
N PHE A 178 -1.12 -0.77 -18.81
CA PHE A 178 -2.09 -1.87 -18.82
C PHE A 178 -3.41 -1.46 -18.16
N TYR A 179 -3.35 -0.76 -17.04
CA TYR A 179 -4.53 -0.23 -16.33
C TYR A 179 -5.02 1.13 -16.82
N LEU A 180 -4.44 1.67 -17.90
CA LEU A 180 -4.83 2.96 -18.49
C LEU A 180 -4.81 4.13 -17.49
N LEU A 181 -3.86 4.14 -16.55
CA LEU A 181 -3.82 5.15 -15.49
C LEU A 181 -3.54 6.56 -16.04
N ASP A 182 -2.96 6.66 -17.22
CA ASP A 182 -2.69 7.89 -17.95
C ASP A 182 -3.90 8.46 -18.70
N GLU A 183 -4.98 7.68 -18.84
CA GLU A 183 -6.13 8.04 -19.68
C GLU A 183 -7.47 7.99 -18.93
N GLU A 184 -7.70 6.96 -18.10
CA GLU A 184 -9.02 6.66 -17.51
C GLU A 184 -9.20 7.21 -16.09
N TYR A 185 -8.11 7.56 -15.40
CA TYR A 185 -8.13 7.89 -13.97
C TYR A 185 -7.44 9.22 -13.70
N GLU A 186 -8.06 10.04 -12.86
CA GLU A 186 -7.47 11.27 -12.35
C GLU A 186 -7.62 11.31 -10.83
N GLY A 187 -6.51 11.51 -10.12
CA GLY A 187 -6.46 11.55 -8.66
C GLY A 187 -5.56 12.68 -8.17
N TYR A 188 -5.74 13.10 -6.91
CA TYR A 188 -4.87 14.14 -6.32
C TYR A 188 -3.53 13.57 -5.82
N ALA A 189 -3.46 12.25 -5.59
CA ALA A 189 -2.24 11.58 -5.16
C ALA A 189 -2.09 10.22 -5.85
N TRP A 190 -0.83 9.88 -6.14
CA TRP A 190 -0.43 8.60 -6.70
C TRP A 190 0.81 8.07 -5.98
N THR A 191 0.80 6.80 -5.60
CA THR A 191 1.99 6.06 -5.16
C THR A 191 2.28 4.94 -6.16
N SER A 192 3.54 4.51 -6.23
CA SER A 192 3.99 3.48 -7.17
C SER A 192 5.13 2.66 -6.60
N HIS A 193 5.23 1.43 -7.10
CA HIS A 193 6.26 0.49 -6.70
C HIS A 193 6.71 -0.40 -7.86
N GLY A 194 8.02 -0.56 -7.99
CA GLY A 194 8.67 -1.56 -8.82
C GLY A 194 9.37 -2.61 -7.95
N ARG A 195 8.96 -3.87 -8.08
CA ARG A 195 9.40 -4.98 -7.22
C ARG A 195 10.61 -5.69 -7.81
N TYR A 196 11.52 -6.05 -6.92
CA TYR A 196 12.62 -6.99 -7.15
C TYR A 196 12.54 -8.08 -6.07
N PRO A 197 11.69 -9.12 -6.25
CA PRO A 197 11.61 -10.19 -5.25
C PRO A 197 12.92 -10.97 -5.21
N THR A 198 13.38 -11.22 -3.99
CA THR A 198 14.56 -12.02 -3.69
C THR A 198 14.21 -13.45 -3.28
N ASN A 199 12.97 -13.69 -2.84
CA ASN A 199 12.57 -14.95 -2.19
C ASN A 199 11.25 -15.60 -2.69
N THR A 200 10.41 -14.92 -3.48
CA THR A 200 9.10 -15.48 -3.89
C THR A 200 8.85 -15.38 -5.39
N PRO A 201 8.20 -16.39 -6.03
CA PRO A 201 7.75 -16.29 -7.41
C PRO A 201 6.87 -15.04 -7.60
N GLY A 202 7.03 -14.34 -8.73
CA GLY A 202 6.12 -13.25 -9.09
C GLY A 202 4.71 -13.79 -9.30
N TRP A 203 3.76 -13.32 -8.51
CA TRP A 203 2.33 -13.58 -8.69
C TRP A 203 1.54 -12.30 -8.44
N TRP A 204 0.37 -12.18 -9.05
CA TRP A 204 -0.36 -10.91 -9.17
C TRP A 204 -0.74 -10.28 -7.82
N GLY A 205 -1.24 -11.06 -6.87
CA GLY A 205 -1.60 -10.54 -5.54
C GLY A 205 -0.41 -10.19 -4.65
N GLY A 206 0.78 -10.74 -4.94
CA GLY A 206 2.03 -10.45 -4.23
C GLY A 206 2.73 -9.18 -4.69
N ALA A 207 2.27 -8.55 -5.77
CA ALA A 207 2.74 -7.24 -6.19
C ALA A 207 2.28 -6.16 -5.18
N HIS A 208 3.12 -5.15 -4.98
CA HIS A 208 2.77 -3.96 -4.20
C HIS A 208 2.01 -2.98 -5.11
N PRO A 209 1.22 -2.04 -4.57
CA PRO A 209 0.93 -1.80 -3.15
C PRO A 209 0.12 -2.89 -2.45
N PHE A 210 0.18 -2.90 -1.12
CA PHE A 210 -0.81 -3.56 -0.25
C PHE A 210 -1.73 -2.51 0.34
N GLY A 211 -2.98 -2.87 0.59
CA GLY A 211 -3.93 -1.95 1.18
C GLY A 211 -5.00 -2.62 2.00
N LEU A 212 -5.62 -1.84 2.87
CA LEU A 212 -6.76 -2.22 3.69
C LEU A 212 -7.56 -0.95 3.96
N LEU A 213 -8.85 -0.95 3.61
CA LEU A 213 -9.66 0.28 3.59
C LEU A 213 -8.95 1.34 2.74
N ASP A 214 -8.90 2.57 3.22
CA ASP A 214 -8.37 3.74 2.53
C ASP A 214 -6.84 3.86 2.65
N TYR A 215 -6.17 2.79 3.10
CA TYR A 215 -4.74 2.77 3.35
C TYR A 215 -4.02 1.98 2.27
N SER A 216 -2.88 2.52 1.80
CA SER A 216 -1.98 1.80 0.90
C SER A 216 -0.54 1.92 1.34
N VAL A 217 0.23 0.83 1.30
CA VAL A 217 1.66 0.82 1.57
C VAL A 217 2.42 0.29 0.37
N VAL A 218 3.43 1.06 -0.05
CA VAL A 218 4.55 0.55 -0.85
C VAL A 218 5.80 0.50 0.00
N HIS A 219 6.58 -0.56 -0.16
CA HIS A 219 7.75 -0.85 0.67
C HIS A 219 8.93 -1.25 -0.21
N ASN A 220 10.04 -0.55 -0.06
CA ASN A 220 11.35 -0.94 -0.58
C ASN A 220 12.25 -1.29 0.61
N GLY A 221 12.61 -2.57 0.71
CA GLY A 221 13.32 -3.09 1.87
C GLY A 221 13.18 -4.58 2.04
N GLU A 222 13.66 -5.05 3.19
CA GLU A 222 13.49 -6.43 3.70
C GLU A 222 13.42 -6.34 5.23
N ILE A 223 12.36 -6.85 5.83
CA ILE A 223 12.11 -6.76 7.27
C ILE A 223 12.65 -8.01 7.95
N SER A 224 13.73 -7.87 8.71
CA SER A 224 14.30 -8.96 9.49
C SER A 224 13.43 -9.41 10.67
N SER A 225 12.48 -8.58 11.10
CA SER A 225 11.54 -8.88 12.19
C SER A 225 10.18 -9.41 11.73
N TYR A 226 10.03 -9.75 10.45
CA TYR A 226 8.77 -10.16 9.82
C TYR A 226 7.91 -11.08 10.70
N ASP A 227 8.47 -12.21 11.12
CA ASP A 227 7.69 -13.26 11.79
C ASP A 227 7.24 -12.85 13.20
N ALA A 228 8.03 -12.02 13.89
CA ALA A 228 7.67 -11.45 15.18
C ALA A 228 6.55 -10.41 15.04
N ASN A 229 6.66 -9.53 14.04
CA ASN A 229 5.66 -8.51 13.75
C ASN A 229 4.32 -9.16 13.30
N ARG A 230 4.39 -10.17 12.42
CA ARG A 230 3.24 -10.94 11.94
C ARG A 230 2.48 -11.62 13.08
N ARG A 231 3.19 -12.39 13.93
CA ARG A 231 2.56 -13.08 15.06
C ARG A 231 1.87 -12.12 16.00
N TYR A 232 2.46 -10.95 16.26
CA TYR A 232 1.85 -9.94 17.11
C TYR A 232 0.56 -9.38 16.49
N ILE A 233 0.57 -9.00 15.21
CA ILE A 233 -0.62 -8.41 14.58
C ILE A 233 -1.76 -9.42 14.41
N GLU A 234 -1.44 -10.70 14.20
CA GLU A 234 -2.43 -11.78 14.11
C GLU A 234 -3.22 -11.98 15.42
N MET A 235 -2.64 -11.63 16.58
CA MET A 235 -3.35 -11.67 17.87
C MET A 235 -4.52 -10.69 17.94
N PHE A 236 -4.58 -9.69 17.05
CA PHE A 236 -5.62 -8.67 17.00
C PHE A 236 -6.65 -8.92 15.87
N GLY A 237 -6.68 -10.13 15.30
CA GLY A 237 -7.68 -10.54 14.32
C GLY A 237 -7.33 -10.23 12.86
N TYR A 238 -6.13 -9.71 12.59
CA TYR A 238 -5.59 -9.63 11.24
C TYR A 238 -5.10 -11.01 10.80
N LYS A 239 -5.26 -11.35 9.52
CA LYS A 239 -4.77 -12.62 8.97
C LYS A 239 -3.80 -12.35 7.84
N CYS A 240 -2.51 -12.52 8.11
CA CYS A 240 -1.46 -12.34 7.12
C CYS A 240 -1.38 -13.58 6.24
N SER A 241 -1.97 -13.51 5.05
CA SER A 241 -2.13 -14.66 4.16
C SER A 241 -1.18 -14.63 2.96
N LEU A 242 -0.54 -13.49 2.72
CA LEU A 242 0.18 -13.19 1.48
C LEU A 242 1.70 -13.31 1.65
N GLN A 243 2.14 -13.65 2.87
CA GLN A 243 3.51 -13.96 3.24
C GLN A 243 4.52 -12.89 2.80
N THR A 244 4.18 -11.63 3.06
CA THR A 244 5.02 -10.49 2.71
C THR A 244 5.03 -9.45 3.82
N ASP A 245 6.22 -8.94 4.07
CA ASP A 245 6.50 -7.76 4.88
C ASP A 245 5.49 -6.62 4.74
N THR A 246 5.11 -6.31 3.50
CA THR A 246 4.28 -5.14 3.19
C THR A 246 2.85 -5.32 3.65
N GLU A 247 2.32 -6.55 3.60
CA GLU A 247 1.01 -6.89 4.19
C GLU A 247 1.04 -6.62 5.71
N VAL A 248 2.10 -7.09 6.37
CA VAL A 248 2.27 -6.93 7.82
C VAL A 248 2.39 -5.45 8.19
N ILE A 249 3.18 -4.65 7.46
CA ILE A 249 3.27 -3.20 7.67
C ILE A 249 1.88 -2.55 7.53
N THR A 250 1.13 -2.91 6.50
CA THR A 250 -0.20 -2.34 6.22
C THR A 250 -1.14 -2.59 7.40
N TYR A 251 -1.19 -3.80 7.93
CA TYR A 251 -2.03 -4.14 9.08
C TYR A 251 -1.55 -3.52 10.39
N ILE A 252 -0.24 -3.36 10.58
CA ILE A 252 0.31 -2.62 11.74
C ILE A 252 -0.15 -1.17 11.70
N ILE A 253 -0.06 -0.52 10.55
CA ILE A 253 -0.48 0.88 10.41
C ILE A 253 -1.99 1.00 10.64
N ASP A 254 -2.82 0.14 10.02
CA ASP A 254 -4.27 0.14 10.26
C ASP A 254 -4.60 -0.05 11.75
N TYR A 255 -3.96 -1.00 12.43
CA TYR A 255 -4.15 -1.21 13.86
C TYR A 255 -3.76 0.03 14.69
N LEU A 256 -2.62 0.64 14.42
CA LEU A 256 -2.16 1.79 15.18
C LEU A 256 -3.05 3.03 14.96
N ILE A 257 -3.55 3.25 13.74
CA ILE A 257 -4.47 4.35 13.43
C ILE A 257 -5.87 4.02 13.95
N ARG A 258 -6.51 2.97 13.43
CA ARG A 258 -7.94 2.74 13.61
C ARG A 258 -8.28 2.22 15.00
N VAL A 259 -7.42 1.36 15.57
CA VAL A 259 -7.68 0.72 16.87
C VAL A 259 -7.00 1.47 18.01
N LYS A 260 -5.75 1.92 17.83
CA LYS A 260 -5.00 2.64 18.87
C LYS A 260 -5.09 4.15 18.80
N LYS A 261 -5.67 4.71 17.72
CA LYS A 261 -5.90 6.15 17.56
C LYS A 261 -4.61 6.97 17.70
N LEU A 262 -3.50 6.42 17.21
CA LEU A 262 -2.21 7.10 17.17
C LEU A 262 -2.11 8.00 15.94
N THR A 263 -1.46 9.14 16.12
CA THR A 263 -1.08 10.03 15.01
C THR A 263 0.01 9.41 14.16
N LEU A 264 0.16 9.87 12.91
CA LEU A 264 1.24 9.41 12.01
C LEU A 264 2.65 9.63 12.58
N GLN A 265 2.84 10.70 13.37
CA GLN A 265 4.09 10.98 14.07
C GLN A 265 4.38 9.93 15.15
N GLU A 266 3.37 9.55 15.94
CA GLU A 266 3.49 8.49 16.95
C GLU A 266 3.72 7.12 16.30
N ILE A 267 3.06 6.85 15.17
CA ILE A 267 3.26 5.61 14.40
C ILE A 267 4.71 5.50 13.94
N ALA A 268 5.29 6.57 13.37
CA ALA A 268 6.69 6.59 13.00
C ALA A 268 7.62 6.29 14.18
N LYS A 269 7.29 6.84 15.37
CA LYS A 269 8.00 6.57 16.63
C LYS A 269 7.80 5.13 17.14
N VAL A 270 6.74 4.42 16.73
CA VAL A 270 6.52 2.99 17.04
C VAL A 270 7.28 2.10 16.07
N ILE A 271 7.03 2.24 14.77
CA ILE A 271 7.54 1.31 13.75
C ILE A 271 9.01 1.55 13.41
N SER A 272 9.51 2.78 13.60
CA SER A 272 10.91 3.17 13.40
C SER A 272 11.53 3.79 14.67
N ALA A 273 11.25 3.21 15.82
CA ALA A 273 11.62 3.79 17.12
C ALA A 273 13.14 4.10 17.26
N SER A 274 13.45 5.34 17.66
CA SER A 274 14.81 5.86 17.94
C SER A 274 15.59 4.99 18.92
N PHE A 275 16.93 4.98 18.83
CA PHE A 275 17.76 4.27 19.84
C PHE A 275 17.53 4.82 21.25
N TRP A 276 17.74 3.99 22.27
CA TRP A 276 17.61 4.42 23.67
C TRP A 276 18.49 5.63 24.00
N SER A 277 19.74 5.63 23.53
CA SER A 277 20.65 6.78 23.66
C SER A 277 20.10 8.04 22.99
N THR A 278 19.55 7.92 21.78
CA THR A 278 18.90 9.05 21.10
C THR A 278 17.69 9.56 21.86
N ILE A 279 16.91 8.67 22.48
CA ILE A 279 15.74 9.04 23.29
C ILE A 279 16.18 9.81 24.56
N GLU A 280 17.29 9.42 25.19
CA GLU A 280 17.83 10.07 26.39
C GLU A 280 18.21 11.54 26.18
N GLU A 281 18.65 11.88 24.96
CA GLU A 281 19.06 13.22 24.55
C GLU A 281 17.90 14.14 24.12
N LYS A 282 16.67 13.62 23.98
CA LYS A 282 15.50 14.41 23.59
C LYS A 282 14.97 15.28 24.74
N SER A 283 14.09 16.22 24.38
CA SER A 283 13.30 16.99 25.35
C SER A 283 12.58 16.04 26.32
N GLU A 284 12.33 16.49 27.56
CA GLU A 284 11.68 15.65 28.57
C GLU A 284 10.32 15.11 28.09
N GLU A 285 9.57 15.94 27.38
CA GLU A 285 8.28 15.59 26.79
C GLU A 285 8.42 14.50 25.72
N ASP A 286 9.27 14.71 24.70
CA ASP A 286 9.50 13.75 23.63
C ASP A 286 10.06 12.43 24.15
N ARG A 287 10.99 12.51 25.10
CA ARG A 287 11.59 11.35 25.76
C ARG A 287 10.53 10.53 26.48
N ARG A 288 9.64 11.18 27.24
CA ARG A 288 8.55 10.49 27.95
C ARG A 288 7.60 9.80 26.96
N GLN A 289 7.23 10.48 25.88
CA GLN A 289 6.35 9.91 24.85
C GLN A 289 7.01 8.71 24.15
N GLU A 290 8.25 8.82 23.69
CA GLU A 290 8.94 7.73 22.98
C GLU A 290 9.22 6.53 23.89
N ILE A 291 9.57 6.75 25.16
CA ILE A 291 9.69 5.66 26.14
C ILE A 291 8.36 4.94 26.32
N PHE A 292 7.25 5.68 26.42
CA PHE A 292 5.92 5.10 26.55
C PHE A 292 5.57 4.24 25.33
N LEU A 293 5.68 4.80 24.12
CA LEU A 293 5.38 4.08 22.87
C LEU A 293 6.24 2.83 22.71
N ARG A 294 7.54 2.93 22.99
CA ARG A 294 8.48 1.80 22.89
C ARG A 294 8.18 0.68 23.90
N LYS A 295 7.65 1.01 25.07
CA LYS A 295 7.20 0.04 26.08
C LYS A 295 5.82 -0.54 25.79
N ALA A 296 4.91 0.25 25.21
CA ALA A 296 3.56 -0.18 24.87
C ALA A 296 3.52 -1.09 23.63
N PHE A 297 4.41 -0.85 22.66
CA PHE A 297 4.42 -1.52 21.36
C PHE A 297 5.78 -2.17 21.02
N PRO A 298 6.41 -2.95 21.92
CA PRO A 298 7.77 -3.46 21.70
C PRO A 298 7.86 -4.40 20.49
N SER A 299 6.78 -5.14 20.20
CA SER A 299 6.69 -6.10 19.09
C SER A 299 6.31 -5.46 17.75
N LEU A 300 6.07 -4.14 17.71
CA LEU A 300 5.73 -3.40 16.50
C LEU A 300 6.89 -2.56 15.96
N LEU A 301 8.05 -2.60 16.62
CA LEU A 301 9.28 -2.10 16.00
C LEU A 301 9.59 -2.96 14.77
N ILE A 302 9.73 -2.31 13.62
CA ILE A 302 10.10 -2.93 12.36
C ILE A 302 11.62 -2.83 12.22
N ASN A 303 12.30 -3.97 12.22
CA ASN A 303 13.74 -4.08 12.04
C ASN A 303 14.06 -4.58 10.63
N GLY A 304 15.19 -4.12 10.10
CA GLY A 304 15.61 -4.37 8.73
C GLY A 304 15.61 -3.08 7.92
N PRO A 305 16.31 -3.07 6.77
CA PRO A 305 16.33 -1.92 5.88
C PRO A 305 14.95 -1.69 5.27
N PHE A 306 14.34 -0.52 5.48
CA PHE A 306 13.08 -0.19 4.82
C PHE A 306 12.95 1.29 4.46
N SER A 307 12.20 1.52 3.40
CA SER A 307 11.63 2.80 3.00
C SER A 307 10.19 2.53 2.57
N ILE A 308 9.24 3.23 3.17
CA ILE A 308 7.83 3.06 2.87
C ILE A 308 7.22 4.38 2.41
N ILE A 309 6.24 4.27 1.52
CA ILE A 309 5.28 5.35 1.27
C ILE A 309 3.92 4.80 1.67
N PHE A 310 3.34 5.44 2.67
CA PHE A 310 2.01 5.19 3.19
C PHE A 310 1.06 6.23 2.59
N GLY A 311 0.09 5.79 1.79
CA GLY A 311 -1.00 6.63 1.28
C GLY A 311 -2.24 6.48 2.13
N PHE A 312 -3.01 7.56 2.22
CA PHE A 312 -4.29 7.61 2.91
C PHE A 312 -5.21 8.68 2.32
N THR A 313 -6.51 8.62 2.63
CA THR A 313 -7.46 9.69 2.27
C THR A 313 -6.98 11.03 2.83
N GLY A 314 -6.66 11.96 1.94
CA GLY A 314 -6.12 13.28 2.27
C GLY A 314 -4.60 13.42 2.27
N GLY A 315 -3.79 12.38 2.05
CA GLY A 315 -2.33 12.56 2.08
C GLY A 315 -1.45 11.34 1.80
N ILE A 316 -0.15 11.57 1.92
CA ILE A 316 0.89 10.54 1.90
C ILE A 316 1.92 10.80 3.01
N MET A 317 2.51 9.73 3.56
CA MET A 317 3.65 9.76 4.47
C MET A 317 4.79 8.93 3.89
N ALA A 318 5.98 9.51 3.86
CA ALA A 318 7.22 8.81 3.58
C ALA A 318 7.99 8.55 4.88
N LEU A 319 8.49 7.33 5.06
CA LEU A 319 9.24 6.95 6.26
C LEU A 319 10.35 5.96 5.93
N ASN A 320 11.52 6.18 6.50
CA ASN A 320 12.64 5.24 6.48
C ASN A 320 12.78 4.50 7.80
N ASP A 321 13.50 3.38 7.76
CA ASP A 321 14.05 2.77 8.96
C ASP A 321 14.97 3.74 9.72
N ARG A 322 15.13 3.50 11.03
CA ARG A 322 15.91 4.36 11.94
C ARG A 322 17.38 4.50 11.58
N LEU A 323 17.93 3.60 10.76
CA LEU A 323 19.31 3.61 10.29
C LEU A 323 19.44 4.19 8.87
N LYS A 324 18.33 4.49 8.20
CA LYS A 324 18.28 5.00 6.82
C LYS A 324 19.06 4.10 5.86
N LEU A 325 18.79 2.80 5.89
CA LEU A 325 19.49 1.81 5.07
C LEU A 325 18.99 1.80 3.61
N ARG A 326 17.90 2.50 3.32
CA ARG A 326 17.33 2.66 1.98
C ARG A 326 17.27 4.13 1.57
N SER A 327 17.55 4.39 0.30
CA SER A 327 17.45 5.74 -0.27
C SER A 327 16.00 6.22 -0.31
N MET A 328 15.81 7.49 0.01
CA MET A 328 14.55 8.22 -0.11
C MET A 328 14.88 9.70 -0.29
N VAL A 329 14.23 10.30 -1.28
CA VAL A 329 14.35 11.72 -1.63
C VAL A 329 12.95 12.32 -1.61
N CYS A 330 12.82 13.45 -0.92
CA CYS A 330 11.60 14.23 -0.84
C CYS A 330 11.84 15.57 -1.54
N ALA A 331 10.85 16.05 -2.28
CA ALA A 331 10.92 17.34 -2.95
C ALA A 331 9.56 18.05 -3.00
N GLU A 332 9.60 19.36 -3.20
CA GLU A 332 8.41 20.22 -3.32
C GLU A 332 8.58 21.18 -4.52
N LYS A 333 7.48 21.40 -5.25
CA LYS A 333 7.35 22.41 -6.31
C LYS A 333 5.94 23.00 -6.27
N GLY A 334 5.80 24.22 -5.75
CA GLY A 334 4.51 24.82 -5.45
C GLY A 334 3.65 23.90 -4.58
N ASP A 335 2.48 23.51 -5.08
CA ASP A 335 1.56 22.63 -4.35
C ASP A 335 1.88 21.14 -4.53
N LEU A 336 2.77 20.79 -5.46
CA LEU A 336 3.21 19.42 -5.67
C LEU A 336 4.28 19.03 -4.64
N ALA A 337 4.11 17.84 -4.07
CA ALA A 337 5.13 17.17 -3.28
C ALA A 337 5.44 15.80 -3.89
N PHE A 338 6.71 15.42 -3.81
CA PHE A 338 7.25 14.22 -4.44
C PHE A 338 8.04 13.41 -3.42
N VAL A 339 7.97 12.09 -3.57
CA VAL A 339 8.79 11.14 -2.83
C VAL A 339 9.32 10.13 -3.84
N SER A 340 10.61 9.85 -3.85
CA SER A 340 11.19 8.87 -4.75
C SER A 340 12.38 8.18 -4.11
N SER A 341 12.68 6.96 -4.54
CA SER A 341 13.93 6.29 -4.16
C SER A 341 15.16 7.01 -4.71
N GLU A 342 15.02 7.68 -5.84
CA GLU A 342 16.08 8.46 -6.51
C GLU A 342 15.56 9.80 -7.02
N GLU A 343 16.44 10.80 -6.98
CA GLU A 343 16.16 12.15 -7.48
C GLU A 343 15.80 12.19 -8.97
N CYS A 344 16.32 11.25 -9.78
CA CYS A 344 16.02 11.17 -11.22
C CYS A 344 14.52 10.99 -11.50
N GLY A 345 13.81 10.20 -10.67
CA GLY A 345 12.36 10.00 -10.78
C GLY A 345 11.56 11.28 -10.52
N ILE A 346 12.11 12.20 -9.70
CA ILE A 346 11.50 13.51 -9.47
C ILE A 346 11.83 14.46 -10.62
N ARG A 347 13.09 14.50 -11.06
CA ARG A 347 13.53 15.47 -12.08
C ARG A 347 12.95 15.24 -13.47
N VAL A 348 12.58 14.01 -13.81
CA VAL A 348 11.94 13.71 -15.11
C VAL A 348 10.55 14.35 -15.23
N ILE A 349 9.86 14.56 -14.11
CA ILE A 349 8.53 15.20 -14.05
C ILE A 349 8.60 16.67 -13.63
N ALA A 350 9.55 17.04 -12.79
CA ALA A 350 9.77 18.41 -12.32
C ALA A 350 11.27 18.74 -12.33
N PRO A 351 11.80 19.26 -13.47
CA PRO A 351 13.23 19.55 -13.61
C PRO A 351 13.75 20.58 -12.60
N GLU A 352 12.92 21.57 -12.27
CA GLU A 352 13.19 22.62 -11.29
C GLU A 352 12.31 22.46 -10.04
N LEU A 353 12.93 22.50 -8.87
CA LEU A 353 12.31 22.22 -7.58
C LEU A 353 12.52 23.40 -6.64
N ASP A 354 11.54 23.68 -5.77
CA ASP A 354 11.66 24.73 -4.76
C ASP A 354 12.43 24.21 -3.53
N LYS A 355 12.30 22.91 -3.25
CA LYS A 355 13.00 22.21 -2.17
C LYS A 355 13.28 20.77 -2.57
N ILE A 356 14.46 20.27 -2.22
CA ILE A 356 14.84 18.87 -2.34
C ILE A 356 15.74 18.48 -1.17
N TYR A 357 15.49 17.32 -0.57
CA TYR A 357 16.28 16.82 0.56
C TYR A 357 16.04 15.31 0.77
N SER A 358 16.92 14.68 1.54
CA SER A 358 16.74 13.30 1.98
C SER A 358 16.48 13.27 3.49
N PRO A 359 15.30 12.80 3.96
CA PRO A 359 14.95 12.79 5.39
C PRO A 359 15.92 11.96 6.23
N ALA A 360 16.03 12.23 7.53
CA ALA A 360 16.83 11.43 8.43
C ALA A 360 16.18 10.05 8.69
N GLY A 361 16.95 9.08 9.20
CA GLY A 361 16.41 7.77 9.56
C GLY A 361 15.29 7.91 10.61
N GLY A 362 14.18 7.21 10.40
CA GLY A 362 13.00 7.28 11.27
C GLY A 362 12.26 8.61 11.29
N GLN A 363 12.66 9.60 10.49
CA GLN A 363 11.95 10.88 10.38
C GLN A 363 10.78 10.75 9.40
N PRO A 364 9.52 10.88 9.84
CA PRO A 364 8.39 10.89 8.91
C PRO A 364 8.33 12.21 8.14
N VAL A 365 8.05 12.12 6.83
CA VAL A 365 7.70 13.26 5.98
C VAL A 365 6.25 13.09 5.55
N ILE A 366 5.38 14.01 5.96
CA ILE A 366 3.94 13.90 5.74
C ILE A 366 3.51 15.05 4.84
N TYR A 367 2.84 14.72 3.74
CA TYR A 367 2.22 15.67 2.83
C TYR A 367 0.72 15.44 2.83
N THR A 368 -0.03 16.49 3.16
CA THR A 368 -1.49 16.45 3.25
C THR A 368 -2.10 17.46 2.27
N LEU A 369 -3.35 17.21 1.89
CA LEU A 369 -4.17 18.22 1.25
C LEU A 369 -4.29 19.45 2.17
N LYS A 370 -4.27 20.64 1.59
CA LYS A 370 -4.45 21.91 2.31
C LYS A 370 -5.81 21.99 3.00
N GLU A 371 -6.82 21.35 2.40
CA GLU A 371 -8.16 21.22 2.97
C GLU A 371 -8.46 19.72 3.21
N GLY A 372 -8.91 19.37 4.42
CA GLY A 372 -9.37 18.01 4.74
C GLY A 372 -8.28 16.92 4.88
N GLY A 373 -7.00 17.28 4.96
CA GLY A 373 -5.89 16.32 4.89
C GLY A 373 -5.36 15.71 6.21
N ALA A 374 -6.03 15.85 7.34
CA ALA A 374 -5.51 15.35 8.62
C ALA A 374 -6.09 13.97 9.00
N LEU A 375 -5.20 13.05 9.41
CA LEU A 375 -5.49 11.76 10.05
C LEU A 375 -5.21 11.82 11.55
#